data_AF-A0A366HVJ3-F1
#
_entry.id   AF-A0A366HVJ3-F1
#
_cell.length_a   1.000
_cell.length_b   1.000
_cell.length_c   1.000
_cell.angle_alpha   90.00
_cell.angle_beta   90.00
_cell.angle_gamma   90.00
#
_symmetry.space_group_name_H-M   'P 1'
#
loop_
_entity.id
_entity.type
_entity.pdbx_description
1 polymer ?
#
loop_
_entity_poly.entity_id
_entity_poly.type
_entity_poly.pdbx_seq_one_letter_code
_entity_poly.pdbx_strand_id
1 'polypeptide(L)'
;MLEQFCHELLNEIGYNHGPCHIEARITKNGIKLIEINNRTAGDFIWQLVKCATGVDMLTKTIKGAFIPKHVIPEYSSLQNNNTFASFVFYDPVDTNMLSARVNDLMNISTLYCEEGTDIDEEKKELNSNDILGFLVGEKKVSLSLNEWVSEIEKIIKESTFAKEINSGDINE
;
A
#
# COMPACT_ATOMS: atom_id res chain seq x y z
N MET A 1 -7.37 -15.78 -15.67
CA MET A 1 -8.70 -15.88 -15.02
C MET A 1 -9.12 -14.56 -14.40
N LEU A 2 -8.38 -14.01 -13.42
CA LEU A 2 -8.72 -12.72 -12.81
C LEU A 2 -8.64 -11.55 -13.79
N GLU A 3 -7.56 -11.47 -14.58
CA GLU A 3 -7.40 -10.46 -15.64
C GLU A 3 -8.59 -10.46 -16.61
N GLN A 4 -8.94 -11.64 -17.14
CA GLN A 4 -10.10 -11.79 -18.04
C GLN A 4 -11.40 -11.29 -17.41
N PHE A 5 -11.67 -11.65 -16.15
CA PHE A 5 -12.82 -11.16 -15.41
C PHE A 5 -12.84 -9.62 -15.31
N CYS A 6 -11.70 -8.99 -15.03
CA CYS A 6 -11.60 -7.54 -14.98
C CYS A 6 -11.87 -6.91 -16.36
N HIS A 7 -11.31 -7.46 -17.44
CA HIS A 7 -11.55 -6.98 -18.80
C HIS A 7 -13.03 -7.06 -19.20
N GLU A 8 -13.67 -8.21 -18.95
CA GLU A 8 -15.10 -8.42 -19.22
C GLU A 8 -15.95 -7.44 -18.41
N LEU A 9 -15.68 -7.30 -17.10
CA LEU A 9 -16.39 -6.37 -16.24
C LEU A 9 -16.32 -4.93 -16.77
N LEU A 10 -15.13 -4.44 -17.11
CA LEU A 10 -14.94 -3.07 -17.62
C LEU A 10 -15.66 -2.85 -18.95
N ASN A 11 -15.65 -3.85 -19.84
CA ASN A 11 -16.36 -3.80 -21.10
C ASN A 11 -17.89 -3.74 -20.91
N GLU A 12 -18.45 -4.57 -20.03
CA GLU A 12 -19.89 -4.62 -19.75
C GLU A 12 -20.44 -3.29 -19.21
N ILE A 13 -19.66 -2.58 -18.40
CA ILE A 13 -20.05 -1.25 -17.88
C ILE A 13 -19.66 -0.09 -18.81
N GLY A 14 -19.05 -0.37 -19.97
CA GLY A 14 -18.58 0.65 -20.91
C GLY A 14 -17.44 1.53 -20.38
N TYR A 15 -16.64 1.03 -19.44
CA TYR A 15 -15.55 1.79 -18.83
C TYR A 15 -14.29 1.73 -19.69
N ASN A 16 -13.94 2.86 -20.32
CA ASN A 16 -12.87 2.95 -21.32
C ASN A 16 -11.88 4.10 -21.06
N HIS A 17 -11.93 4.73 -19.89
CA HIS A 17 -11.10 5.89 -19.58
C HIS A 17 -10.63 5.88 -18.12
N GLY A 18 -9.37 6.22 -17.90
CA GLY A 18 -8.80 6.41 -16.56
C GLY A 18 -8.45 5.10 -15.83
N PRO A 19 -7.87 5.20 -14.63
CA PRO A 19 -7.55 4.06 -13.79
C PRO A 19 -8.82 3.43 -13.21
N CYS A 20 -8.75 2.16 -12.83
CA CYS A 20 -9.84 1.49 -12.13
C CYS A 20 -9.28 0.64 -10.99
N HIS A 21 -9.86 0.79 -9.80
CA HIS A 21 -9.63 -0.09 -8.65
C HIS A 21 -10.79 -1.08 -8.55
N ILE A 22 -10.47 -2.37 -8.49
CA ILE A 22 -11.46 -3.45 -8.45
C ILE A 22 -11.12 -4.35 -7.27
N GLU A 23 -12.07 -4.51 -6.36
CA GLU A 23 -11.99 -5.45 -5.26
C GLU A 23 -12.83 -6.68 -5.58
N ALA A 24 -12.22 -7.86 -5.50
CA ALA A 24 -12.89 -9.10 -5.82
C ALA A 24 -12.47 -10.23 -4.88
N ARG A 25 -13.39 -11.16 -4.64
CA ARG A 25 -13.13 -12.38 -3.87
C ARG A 25 -13.06 -13.58 -4.79
N ILE A 26 -11.95 -14.31 -4.74
CA ILE A 26 -11.85 -15.62 -5.38
C ILE A 26 -12.52 -16.64 -4.46
N THR A 27 -13.55 -17.32 -4.97
CA THR A 27 -14.26 -18.38 -4.24
C THR A 27 -14.21 -19.69 -5.01
N LYS A 28 -14.60 -20.79 -4.36
CA LYS A 28 -14.78 -22.09 -5.03
C LYS A 28 -15.77 -22.05 -6.21
N ASN A 29 -16.68 -21.06 -6.22
CA ASN A 29 -17.71 -20.88 -7.26
C ASN A 29 -17.34 -19.78 -8.27
N GLY A 30 -16.06 -19.38 -8.31
CA GLY A 30 -15.56 -18.32 -9.19
C GLY A 30 -15.35 -16.99 -8.48
N ILE A 31 -15.02 -15.97 -9.27
CA ILE A 31 -14.72 -14.61 -8.80
C ILE A 31 -16.02 -13.86 -8.51
N LYS A 32 -16.08 -13.18 -7.36
CA LYS A 32 -17.19 -12.31 -6.97
C LYS A 32 -16.69 -10.88 -6.85
N LEU A 33 -17.32 -9.96 -7.56
CA LEU A 33 -17.08 -8.52 -7.40
C LEU A 33 -17.51 -8.09 -6.01
N ILE A 34 -16.66 -7.35 -5.31
CA ILE A 34 -16.98 -6.67 -4.06
C ILE A 34 -17.27 -5.20 -4.37
N GLU A 35 -16.33 -4.53 -5.03
CA GLU A 35 -16.38 -3.09 -5.30
C GLU A 35 -15.61 -2.74 -6.59
N ILE A 36 -16.03 -1.66 -7.25
CA ILE A 36 -15.34 -1.06 -8.39
C ILE A 36 -15.35 0.46 -8.28
N ASN A 37 -14.21 1.11 -8.51
CA ASN A 37 -14.07 2.56 -8.46
C ASN A 37 -13.20 3.10 -9.60
N ASN A 38 -13.60 4.24 -10.16
CA ASN A 38 -12.93 4.94 -11.27
C ASN A 38 -11.72 5.80 -10.82
N ARG A 39 -10.91 5.27 -9.91
CA ARG A 39 -9.72 5.93 -9.35
C ARG A 39 -8.59 4.92 -9.16
N THR A 40 -7.40 5.43 -8.87
CA THR A 40 -6.33 4.58 -8.34
C THR A 40 -6.68 4.06 -6.94
N ALA A 41 -6.13 2.90 -6.61
CA ALA A 41 -6.19 2.33 -5.27
C ALA A 41 -5.44 3.20 -4.24
N GLY A 42 -5.86 3.13 -2.97
CA GLY A 42 -5.20 3.79 -1.83
C GLY A 42 -3.92 3.09 -1.40
N ASP A 43 -3.44 3.38 -0.18
CA ASP A 43 -2.37 2.66 0.53
C ASP A 43 -1.08 2.44 -0.28
N PHE A 44 -0.75 3.42 -1.12
CA PHE A 44 0.40 3.37 -2.05
C PHE A 44 0.36 2.22 -3.06
N ILE A 45 -0.77 1.55 -3.28
CA ILE A 45 -0.91 0.50 -4.30
C ILE A 45 -0.57 1.04 -5.70
N TRP A 46 -0.88 2.30 -5.98
CA TRP A 46 -0.47 2.94 -7.23
C TRP A 46 1.05 3.03 -7.42
N GLN A 47 1.81 3.15 -6.33
CA GLN A 47 3.27 3.12 -6.34
C GLN A 47 3.78 1.70 -6.55
N LEU A 48 3.14 0.70 -5.92
CA LEU A 48 3.45 -0.72 -6.15
C LEU A 48 3.26 -1.10 -7.63
N VAL A 49 2.18 -0.63 -8.27
CA VAL A 49 1.97 -0.83 -9.72
C VAL A 49 3.11 -0.21 -10.52
N LYS A 50 3.52 1.04 -10.20
CA LYS A 50 4.65 1.69 -10.87
C LYS A 50 5.94 0.89 -10.72
N CYS A 51 6.22 0.36 -9.52
CA CYS A 51 7.41 -0.44 -9.27
C CYS A 51 7.39 -1.79 -10.00
N ALA A 52 6.24 -2.47 -10.01
CA ALA A 52 6.08 -3.79 -10.61
C ALA A 52 6.03 -3.77 -12.14
N THR A 53 5.51 -2.69 -12.73
CA THR A 53 5.20 -2.62 -14.18
C THR A 53 5.91 -1.48 -14.92
N GLY A 54 6.53 -0.53 -14.19
CA GLY A 54 7.03 0.73 -14.73
C GLY A 54 5.94 1.78 -14.99
N VAL A 55 4.66 1.46 -14.79
CA VAL A 55 3.54 2.34 -15.15
C VAL A 55 3.23 3.34 -14.06
N ASP A 56 3.59 4.60 -14.30
CA ASP A 56 3.19 5.72 -13.46
C ASP A 56 1.71 6.09 -13.68
N MET A 57 0.81 5.40 -12.99
CA MET A 57 -0.64 5.59 -13.13
C MET A 57 -1.11 7.00 -12.75
N LEU A 58 -0.51 7.62 -11.73
CA LEU A 58 -0.89 8.99 -11.33
C LEU A 58 -0.59 9.99 -12.45
N THR A 59 0.63 9.97 -12.98
CA THR A 59 1.03 10.85 -14.09
C THR A 59 0.16 10.62 -15.32
N LYS A 60 -0.13 9.36 -15.65
CA LYS A 60 -1.00 9.00 -16.77
C LYS A 60 -2.43 9.48 -16.57
N THR A 61 -2.96 9.36 -15.35
CA THR A 61 -4.32 9.82 -15.00
C THR A 61 -4.44 11.33 -15.13
N ILE A 62 -3.49 12.09 -14.55
CA ILE A 62 -3.45 13.55 -14.68
C ILE A 62 -3.36 13.97 -16.14
N LYS A 63 -2.44 13.36 -16.91
CA LYS A 63 -2.33 13.63 -18.35
C LYS A 63 -3.62 13.31 -19.10
N GLY A 64 -4.27 12.19 -18.80
CA GLY A 64 -5.54 11.80 -19.40
C GLY A 64 -6.69 12.77 -19.11
N ALA A 65 -6.66 13.44 -17.96
CA ALA A 65 -7.66 14.45 -17.61
C ALA A 65 -7.52 15.75 -18.44
N PHE A 66 -6.30 16.11 -18.85
CA PHE A 66 -6.03 17.37 -19.58
C PHE A 66 -5.73 17.21 -21.07
N ILE A 67 -5.35 16.01 -21.51
CA ILE A 67 -4.98 15.72 -22.90
C ILE A 67 -6.03 14.80 -23.51
N PRO A 68 -6.90 15.32 -24.40
CA PRO A 68 -7.88 14.50 -25.10
C PRO A 68 -7.20 13.33 -25.82
N LYS A 69 -7.76 12.12 -25.62
CA LYS A 69 -7.23 10.87 -26.21
C LYS A 69 -5.79 10.55 -25.82
N HIS A 70 -5.36 10.89 -24.60
CA HIS A 70 -4.09 10.39 -24.08
C HIS A 70 -4.09 8.86 -24.07
N VAL A 71 -3.30 8.26 -24.96
CA VAL A 71 -3.14 6.81 -25.04
C VAL A 71 -2.05 6.39 -24.06
N ILE A 72 -2.38 5.45 -23.18
CA ILE A 72 -1.38 4.75 -22.37
C ILE A 72 -0.76 3.69 -23.29
N PRO A 73 0.56 3.70 -23.52
CA PRO A 73 1.21 2.71 -24.36
C PRO A 73 0.95 1.30 -23.82
N GLU A 74 0.80 0.32 -24.72
CA GLU A 74 0.70 -1.08 -24.34
C GLU A 74 1.90 -1.50 -23.50
N TYR A 75 1.63 -2.34 -22.50
CA TYR A 75 2.62 -2.78 -21.53
C TYR A 75 3.70 -3.61 -22.21
N SER A 76 4.89 -3.05 -22.42
CA SER A 76 6.05 -3.81 -22.92
C SER A 76 6.91 -4.29 -21.75
N SER A 77 6.84 -5.59 -21.47
CA SER A 77 7.91 -6.48 -20.92
C SER A 77 8.75 -6.08 -19.70
N LEU A 78 8.46 -4.98 -19.01
CA LEU A 78 9.05 -4.67 -17.70
C LEU A 78 8.36 -5.51 -16.62
N GLN A 79 8.42 -6.83 -16.77
CA GLN A 79 8.11 -7.75 -15.68
C GLN A 79 9.27 -7.66 -14.70
N ASN A 80 9.12 -6.78 -13.72
CA ASN A 80 10.00 -6.82 -12.58
C ASN A 80 9.61 -8.04 -11.74
N ASN A 81 10.50 -9.03 -11.64
CA ASN A 81 10.30 -10.22 -10.80
C ASN A 81 10.55 -9.93 -9.32
N ASN A 82 10.88 -8.69 -8.97
CA ASN A 82 11.07 -8.29 -7.59
C ASN A 82 9.72 -8.22 -6.88
N THR A 83 9.76 -8.44 -5.57
CA THR A 83 8.57 -8.34 -4.73
C THR A 83 8.54 -6.97 -4.08
N PHE A 84 7.38 -6.31 -4.16
CA PHE A 84 7.13 -5.02 -3.54
C PHE A 84 6.04 -5.17 -2.49
N ALA A 85 6.14 -4.40 -1.41
CA ALA A 85 5.13 -4.36 -0.36
C ALA A 85 4.92 -2.93 0.15
N SER A 86 3.71 -2.69 0.64
CA SER A 86 3.33 -1.53 1.43
C SER A 86 2.93 -2.05 2.81
N PHE A 87 3.61 -1.59 3.85
CA PHE A 87 3.31 -1.89 5.25
C PHE A 87 2.65 -0.64 5.85
N VAL A 88 1.52 -0.86 6.51
CA VAL A 88 0.73 0.18 7.16
C VAL A 88 0.91 0.04 8.66
N PHE A 89 1.13 1.15 9.36
CA PHE A 89 1.20 1.17 10.82
C PHE A 89 0.25 2.19 11.42
N TYR A 90 -0.30 1.81 12.58
CA TYR A 90 -1.30 2.54 13.35
C TYR A 90 -0.74 3.12 14.65
N ASP A 91 0.47 2.68 15.04
CA ASP A 91 1.19 3.22 16.19
C ASP A 91 2.35 4.08 15.68
N PRO A 92 2.74 5.15 16.41
CA PRO A 92 3.86 5.99 16.02
C PRO A 92 5.17 5.21 16.06
N VAL A 93 5.99 5.38 15.03
CA VAL A 93 7.28 4.69 14.89
C VAL A 93 8.44 5.67 14.79
N ASP A 94 9.57 5.31 15.38
CA ASP A 94 10.84 5.97 15.12
C ASP A 94 11.29 5.62 13.70
N THR A 95 11.06 6.54 12.76
CA THR A 95 11.38 6.35 11.35
C THR A 95 12.88 6.21 11.10
N ASN A 96 13.74 6.83 11.93
CA ASN A 96 15.19 6.69 11.80
C ASN A 96 15.63 5.28 12.18
N MET A 97 15.13 4.78 13.32
CA MET A 97 15.43 3.42 13.77
C MET A 97 14.86 2.39 12.80
N LEU A 98 13.60 2.56 12.37
CA LEU A 98 12.94 1.67 11.41
C LEU A 98 13.75 1.63 10.11
N SER A 99 14.08 2.78 9.53
CA SER A 99 14.87 2.88 8.30
C SER A 99 16.21 2.17 8.45
N ALA A 100 16.96 2.42 9.54
CA ALA A 100 18.26 1.81 9.75
C ALA A 100 18.20 0.28 9.78
N ARG A 101 17.13 -0.27 10.38
CA ARG A 101 16.97 -1.72 10.58
C ARG A 101 16.44 -2.45 9.34
N VAL A 102 15.55 -1.83 8.56
CA VAL A 102 14.97 -2.47 7.38
C VAL A 102 15.82 -2.30 6.11
N ASN A 103 16.78 -1.37 6.12
CA ASN A 103 17.65 -1.10 4.96
C ASN A 103 18.46 -2.32 4.49
N ASP A 104 18.73 -3.28 5.37
CA ASP A 104 19.39 -4.54 5.00
C ASP A 104 18.46 -5.54 4.32
N LEU A 105 17.14 -5.43 4.53
CA LEU A 105 16.13 -6.38 4.06
C LEU A 105 15.39 -5.90 2.80
N MET A 106 15.28 -4.58 2.61
CA MET A 106 14.55 -3.99 1.51
C MET A 106 15.16 -2.66 1.03
N ASN A 107 14.93 -2.33 -0.23
CA ASN A 107 15.17 -0.99 -0.76
C ASN A 107 13.93 -0.14 -0.48
N ILE A 108 14.06 0.85 0.41
CA ILE A 108 12.97 1.72 0.82
C ILE A 108 12.65 2.71 -0.31
N SER A 109 11.39 2.76 -0.72
CA SER A 109 10.88 3.76 -1.68
C SER A 109 10.15 4.90 -0.97
N THR A 110 9.39 4.59 0.08
CA THR A 110 8.65 5.55 0.89
C THR A 110 8.72 5.11 2.35
N LEU A 111 9.05 6.03 3.25
CA LEU A 111 8.88 5.86 4.69
C LEU A 111 8.37 7.18 5.26
N TYR A 112 7.22 7.11 5.92
CA TYR A 112 6.58 8.27 6.53
C TYR A 112 5.79 7.81 7.76
N CYS A 113 5.92 8.53 8.86
CA CYS A 113 5.07 8.44 10.04
C CYS A 113 4.68 9.86 10.43
N GLU A 114 3.40 10.07 10.75
CA GLU A 114 2.93 11.32 11.31
C GLU A 114 3.51 11.52 12.72
N GLU A 115 3.95 12.74 13.02
CA GLU A 115 4.45 13.13 14.34
C GLU A 115 3.31 13.77 15.15
N GLY A 116 3.18 13.41 16.42
CA GLY A 116 2.39 14.19 17.39
C GLY A 116 0.86 14.08 17.28
N THR A 117 0.32 12.99 16.76
CA THR A 117 -1.12 12.72 16.82
C THR A 117 -1.55 12.28 18.21
N ASP A 118 -2.58 12.93 18.76
CA ASP A 118 -3.34 12.44 19.91
C ASP A 118 -3.97 11.09 19.53
N ILE A 119 -3.34 10.00 19.95
CA ILE A 119 -3.91 8.67 19.78
C ILE A 119 -5.05 8.56 20.79
N ASP A 120 -6.26 8.33 20.30
CA ASP A 120 -7.37 7.94 21.17
C ASP A 120 -7.09 6.52 21.71
N GLU A 121 -6.38 6.46 22.82
CA GLU A 121 -5.95 5.21 23.45
C GLU A 121 -7.12 4.34 23.92
N GLU A 122 -8.31 4.92 24.08
CA GLU A 122 -9.54 4.21 24.45
C GLU A 122 -10.29 3.63 23.24
N LYS A 123 -9.86 3.98 22.02
CA LYS A 123 -10.47 3.47 20.79
C LYS A 123 -10.15 2.00 20.60
N LYS A 124 -11.17 1.16 20.77
CA LYS A 124 -11.05 -0.31 20.68
C LYS A 124 -10.92 -0.84 19.25
N GLU A 125 -11.37 -0.08 18.26
CA GLU A 125 -11.40 -0.49 16.85
C GLU A 125 -10.73 0.55 15.97
N LEU A 126 -9.64 0.15 15.32
CA LEU A 126 -8.90 0.94 14.35
C LEU A 126 -9.54 0.84 12.97
N ASN A 127 -9.48 1.91 12.19
CA ASN A 127 -9.87 1.96 10.78
C ASN A 127 -8.86 2.76 9.96
N SER A 128 -9.07 2.87 8.64
CA SER A 128 -8.11 3.50 7.72
C SER A 128 -7.81 4.97 7.99
N ASN A 129 -8.64 5.69 8.76
CA ASN A 129 -8.36 7.06 9.17
C ASN A 129 -7.39 7.14 10.36
N ASP A 130 -7.13 6.02 11.03
CA ASP A 130 -6.21 5.91 12.17
C ASP A 130 -4.79 5.49 11.73
N ILE A 131 -4.55 5.42 10.42
CA ILE A 131 -3.24 5.10 9.87
C ILE A 131 -2.28 6.26 10.15
N LEU A 132 -1.19 5.97 10.86
CA LEU A 132 -0.16 6.95 11.18
C LEU A 132 0.99 6.94 10.17
N GLY A 133 1.16 5.86 9.42
CA GLY A 133 2.11 5.90 8.32
C GLY A 133 2.31 4.62 7.55
N PHE A 134 3.31 4.71 6.67
CA PHE A 134 3.57 3.74 5.63
C PHE A 134 5.07 3.47 5.46
N LEU A 135 5.40 2.21 5.21
CA LEU A 135 6.69 1.77 4.71
C LEU A 135 6.47 1.03 3.39
N VAL A 136 6.98 1.58 2.29
CA VAL A 136 6.86 1.01 0.94
C VAL A 136 8.23 0.72 0.41
N GLY A 137 8.41 -0.47 -0.18
CA GLY A 137 9.63 -0.75 -0.90
C GLY A 137 9.73 -2.16 -1.45
N GLU A 138 10.95 -2.47 -1.87
CA GLU A 138 11.28 -3.65 -2.64
C GLU A 138 12.12 -4.61 -1.81
N LYS A 139 11.70 -5.87 -1.77
CA LYS A 139 12.44 -6.95 -1.14
C LYS A 139 13.79 -7.19 -1.83
N LYS A 140 14.83 -7.43 -1.03
CA LYS A 140 16.09 -8.01 -1.55
C LYS A 140 15.94 -9.51 -1.80
N VAL A 141 16.53 -10.01 -2.90
CA VAL A 141 16.33 -11.36 -3.46
C VAL A 141 16.52 -12.52 -2.46
N SER A 142 17.30 -12.35 -1.40
CA SER A 142 17.81 -13.43 -0.54
C SER A 142 16.84 -14.06 0.47
N LEU A 143 15.62 -13.53 0.66
CA LEU A 143 14.69 -14.03 1.70
C LEU A 143 13.51 -14.79 1.08
N SER A 144 12.79 -15.63 1.83
CA SER A 144 11.44 -16.06 1.41
C SER A 144 10.41 -14.93 1.64
N LEU A 145 9.22 -14.99 1.03
CA LEU A 145 8.21 -13.93 1.18
C LEU A 145 7.71 -13.83 2.62
N ASN A 146 7.35 -14.96 3.22
CA ASN A 146 6.76 -14.99 4.55
C ASN A 146 7.78 -14.57 5.62
N GLU A 147 9.03 -15.00 5.50
CA GLU A 147 10.09 -14.59 6.42
C GLU A 147 10.37 -13.09 6.31
N TRP A 148 10.42 -12.57 5.08
CA TRP A 148 10.62 -11.13 4.86
C TRP A 148 9.51 -10.30 5.49
N VAL A 149 8.25 -10.65 5.24
CA VAL A 149 7.09 -9.95 5.83
C VAL A 149 7.13 -10.03 7.36
N SER A 150 7.36 -11.22 7.91
CA SER A 150 7.38 -11.44 9.36
C SER A 150 8.50 -10.63 10.05
N GLU A 151 9.68 -10.57 9.44
CA GLU A 151 10.81 -9.82 10.00
C GLU A 151 10.58 -8.30 9.92
N ILE A 152 10.00 -7.80 8.82
CA ILE A 152 9.64 -6.37 8.72
C ILE A 152 8.57 -6.01 9.75
N GLU A 153 7.51 -6.82 9.92
CA GLU A 153 6.47 -6.59 10.93
C GLU A 153 7.04 -6.56 12.35
N LYS A 154 8.00 -7.45 12.64
CA LYS A 154 8.71 -7.46 13.93
C LYS A 154 9.52 -6.19 14.13
N ILE A 155 10.28 -5.76 13.12
CA ILE A 155 11.09 -4.53 13.21
C ILE A 155 10.19 -3.30 13.39
N ILE A 156 9.04 -3.23 12.69
CA ILE A 156 8.06 -2.15 12.86
C ILE A 156 7.60 -2.09 14.32
N LYS A 157 7.18 -3.21 14.90
CA LYS A 157 6.74 -3.28 16.31
C LYS A 157 7.83 -2.86 17.30
N GLU A 158 9.06 -3.27 17.05
CA GLU A 158 10.20 -2.89 17.89
C GLU A 158 10.65 -1.43 17.66
N SER A 159 10.17 -0.80 16.58
CA SER A 159 10.40 0.61 16.28
C SER A 159 9.26 1.52 16.69
N THR A 160 8.17 0.96 17.20
CA THR A 160 7.08 1.70 17.82
C THR A 160 7.58 2.33 19.13
N PHE A 161 7.26 3.60 19.34
CA PHE A 161 7.57 4.26 20.62
C PHE A 161 6.86 3.51 21.75
N ALA A 162 7.56 3.28 22.86
CA ALA A 162 6.92 2.75 24.05
C ALA A 162 5.80 3.71 24.45
N LYS A 163 4.61 3.16 24.74
CA LYS A 163 3.52 3.94 25.34
C LYS A 163 4.05 4.48 26.66
N GLU A 164 4.40 5.77 26.70
CA GLU A 164 4.66 6.42 27.98
C GLU A 164 3.34 6.40 28.74
N ILE A 165 3.26 5.53 29.75
CA ILE A 165 2.19 5.61 30.73
C ILE A 165 2.37 6.98 31.38
N ASN A 166 1.51 7.94 31.03
CA ASN A 166 1.35 9.15 31.83
C ASN A 166 0.83 8.72 33.20
N SER A 167 1.74 8.42 34.12
CA SER A 167 1.43 8.32 35.53
C SER A 167 1.26 9.74 36.10
N GLY A 168 0.13 10.36 35.79
CA GLY A 168 -0.45 11.48 36.54
C GLY A 168 -1.93 11.13 36.70
N ASP A 169 -2.51 10.95 37.89
CA ASP A 169 -2.26 11.67 39.13
C ASP A 169 -2.24 10.73 40.34
N ILE A 170 -1.09 10.61 40.99
CA ILE A 170 -1.04 10.39 42.44
C ILE A 170 -0.76 11.77 43.02
N ASN A 171 -1.80 12.46 43.48
CA ASN A 171 -1.81 13.42 44.60
C ASN A 171 -3.12 14.21 44.60
N GLU A 172 -4.13 13.73 45.32
CA GLU A 172 -4.98 14.55 46.21
C GLU A 172 -5.32 13.74 47.47
#